data_AF-A0A5C1A468-F1
#
_entry.id   AF-A0A5C1A468-F1
#
_cell.length_a   1.000
_cell.length_b   1.000
_cell.length_c   1.000
_cell.angle_alpha   90.00
_cell.angle_beta   90.00
_cell.angle_gamma   90.00
#
_symmetry.space_group_name_H-M   'P 1'
#
loop_
_entity.id
_entity.type
_entity.pdbx_description
1 polymer ?
#
loop_
_entity_poly.entity_id
_entity_poly.type
_entity_poly.pdbx_seq_one_letter_code
_entity_poly.pdbx_strand_id
1 'polypeptide(L)'
;MSLRNVLAAGLLFVTLGPVVSQPPPGSGGRPKREPRERPAELKVDWKEPPAGWVKNPRIYDRSPDPKIPMHYTMQGDVEWVNCTSTGEYTEYGFALYSGTDLNKDGTRSGSAGQSVTGFPTGAGKWYRFTFRGLAEPGFAVEKNGLFMHVDFFGNKGKNPLDGVKRDLYPLVERDRKELAENGVRRKNGGAVWKTYALDFRLPFAEIDSLNLSVGFKHGSATTDRNAEFYAAAFVLDAIPAPEDAPKVVKTDHGPAPSIASLIPLGGRWYYAPEPEMKARPATLVVTAKNAKRLYYQDGRLSNPFAENMTAWLRPGMLDLKGNAVTEDRFVPDNVVLEFKDGKELVVHTRNIPNHPTAKFPDRFGSRNPNSIQELDRAYYLPLEPVRNPKAVTMDKTNSNRALPGGVIGFAVNGVSFYNPFDMDGEDATDLMDRCCGHPSPDNRYHYHKYPVCVKTPFVDEGDGHSPLIGFALDGFAVYGPYVAKGVMAKDDTANPLDAFNMRTDADRGWHYHVTPGRYPYILGGFAGTPDARNLRRGPPR
;
A
#
# COMPACT_ATOMS: atom_id res chain seq x y z
N MET A 1 75.19 -18.79 -26.30
CA MET A 1 74.77 -20.21 -26.16
C MET A 1 74.25 -20.40 -24.74
N SER A 2 73.16 -21.08 -24.39
CA SER A 2 71.97 -21.66 -25.04
C SER A 2 71.09 -22.25 -23.91
N LEU A 3 69.76 -22.14 -24.02
CA LEU A 3 68.62 -23.00 -23.58
C LEU A 3 68.73 -23.90 -22.30
N ARG A 4 67.80 -23.83 -21.32
CA ARG A 4 66.41 -24.38 -21.18
C ARG A 4 66.27 -25.92 -20.90
N ASN A 5 65.49 -26.24 -19.85
CA ASN A 5 64.58 -27.41 -19.61
C ASN A 5 65.23 -28.80 -19.28
N VAL A 6 64.67 -29.78 -18.53
CA VAL A 6 63.39 -30.05 -17.80
C VAL A 6 63.53 -31.39 -17.00
N LEU A 7 62.78 -31.52 -15.88
CA LEU A 7 62.28 -32.68 -15.07
C LEU A 7 62.96 -34.08 -15.00
N ALA A 8 63.00 -34.64 -13.76
CA ALA A 8 62.48 -35.96 -13.33
C ALA A 8 62.59 -36.09 -11.78
N ALA A 9 61.51 -36.06 -10.98
CA ALA A 9 60.56 -37.14 -10.62
C ALA A 9 61.11 -38.18 -9.61
N GLY A 10 60.69 -38.04 -8.33
CA GLY A 10 60.79 -39.07 -7.30
C GLY A 10 59.41 -39.32 -6.67
N LEU A 11 58.85 -40.51 -6.88
CA LEU A 11 57.59 -40.98 -6.31
C LEU A 11 57.77 -41.32 -4.82
N LEU A 12 56.90 -40.78 -3.95
CA LEU A 12 56.64 -41.34 -2.62
C LEU A 12 55.15 -41.69 -2.53
N PHE A 13 54.85 -42.96 -2.33
CA PHE A 13 53.51 -43.46 -2.01
C PHE A 13 53.16 -43.08 -0.57
N VAL A 14 52.09 -42.32 -0.38
CA VAL A 14 51.41 -42.16 0.92
C VAL A 14 50.00 -42.71 0.76
N THR A 15 49.67 -43.69 1.60
CA THR A 15 48.37 -44.34 1.70
C THR A 15 47.31 -43.36 2.23
N LEU A 16 46.23 -43.17 1.46
CA LEU A 16 45.05 -42.41 1.87
C LEU A 16 44.20 -43.23 2.84
N GLY A 17 44.17 -42.85 4.11
CA GLY A 17 43.11 -43.25 5.04
C GLY A 17 41.84 -42.43 4.82
N PRO A 18 40.64 -42.94 5.15
CA PRO A 18 39.39 -42.22 4.92
C PRO A 18 39.34 -40.96 5.79
N VAL A 19 39.17 -39.82 5.15
CA VAL A 19 38.90 -38.53 5.81
C VAL A 19 37.50 -38.61 6.41
N VAL A 20 37.42 -38.80 7.72
CA VAL A 20 36.18 -38.54 8.47
C VAL A 20 35.96 -37.04 8.47
N SER A 21 34.94 -36.60 7.73
CA SER A 21 34.48 -35.21 7.74
C SER A 21 34.05 -34.81 9.15
N GLN A 22 34.72 -33.82 9.74
CA GLN A 22 34.17 -33.15 10.91
C GLN A 22 32.84 -32.50 10.52
N PRO A 23 31.76 -32.69 11.30
CA PRO A 23 30.53 -31.96 11.07
C PRO A 23 30.78 -30.46 11.25
N PRO A 24 30.07 -29.60 10.51
CA PRO A 24 30.21 -28.15 10.65
C PRO A 24 29.94 -27.74 12.11
N PRO A 25 30.60 -26.67 12.60
CA PRO A 25 30.32 -26.16 13.94
C PRO A 25 28.82 -25.90 14.02
N GLY A 26 28.17 -26.55 15.00
CA GLY A 26 26.73 -26.50 15.18
C GLY A 26 26.25 -25.05 15.18
N SER A 27 25.15 -24.82 14.49
CA SER A 27 24.37 -23.59 14.62
C SER A 27 23.93 -23.46 16.08
N GLY A 28 24.79 -22.85 16.89
CA GLY A 28 24.42 -22.31 18.18
C GLY A 28 23.29 -21.33 17.91
N GLY A 29 22.04 -21.81 18.04
CA GLY A 29 20.86 -21.01 17.82
C GLY A 29 21.01 -19.76 18.66
N ARG A 30 20.98 -18.58 18.02
CA ARG A 30 20.78 -17.33 18.75
C ARG A 30 19.59 -17.58 19.69
N PRO A 31 19.69 -17.32 21.00
CA PRO A 31 18.56 -17.49 21.89
C PRO A 31 17.35 -16.79 21.26
N LYS A 32 16.25 -17.54 21.03
CA LYS A 32 15.00 -16.96 20.55
C LYS A 32 14.59 -15.91 21.58
N ARG A 33 14.89 -14.64 21.30
CA ARG A 33 14.44 -13.55 22.15
C ARG A 33 12.93 -13.57 22.11
N GLU A 34 12.31 -13.57 23.28
CA GLU A 34 10.88 -13.39 23.36
C GLU A 34 10.51 -12.10 22.62
N PRO A 35 9.48 -12.13 21.77
CA PRO A 35 9.03 -10.93 21.09
C PRO A 35 8.68 -9.88 22.14
N ARG A 36 9.21 -8.66 21.99
CA ARG A 36 8.86 -7.56 22.87
C ARG A 36 7.37 -7.30 22.72
N GLU A 37 6.64 -7.41 23.82
CA GLU A 37 5.25 -6.96 23.83
C GLU A 37 5.19 -5.43 23.76
N ARG A 38 4.21 -4.97 22.98
CA ARG A 38 3.90 -3.56 22.88
C ARG A 38 3.25 -3.07 24.19
N PRO A 39 3.60 -1.87 24.70
CA PRO A 39 2.92 -1.25 25.84
C PRO A 39 1.40 -1.18 25.65
N ALA A 40 0.64 -1.26 26.74
CA ALA A 40 -0.83 -1.33 26.69
C ALA A 40 -1.45 -0.09 26.02
N GLU A 41 -0.84 1.07 26.19
CA GLU A 41 -1.29 2.37 25.66
C GLU A 41 -1.19 2.45 24.13
N LEU A 42 -0.35 1.58 23.54
CA LEU A 42 -0.16 1.49 22.09
C LEU A 42 -0.92 0.30 21.49
N LYS A 43 -1.64 -0.50 22.28
CA LYS A 43 -2.50 -1.59 21.79
C LYS A 43 -3.86 -1.04 21.36
N VAL A 44 -4.44 -1.63 20.32
CA VAL A 44 -5.80 -1.34 19.88
C VAL A 44 -6.68 -2.54 20.18
N ASP A 45 -7.62 -2.39 21.11
CA ASP A 45 -8.57 -3.45 21.46
C ASP A 45 -9.72 -3.53 20.44
N TRP A 46 -9.41 -4.04 19.25
CA TRP A 46 -10.37 -4.39 18.21
C TRP A 46 -10.10 -5.83 17.76
N LYS A 47 -11.13 -6.68 17.81
CA LYS A 47 -11.04 -8.06 17.31
C LYS A 47 -11.24 -8.15 15.79
N GLU A 48 -11.97 -7.18 15.25
CA GLU A 48 -12.33 -7.04 13.84
C GLU A 48 -12.27 -5.55 13.46
N PRO A 49 -12.18 -5.19 12.17
CA PRO A 49 -12.33 -3.82 11.73
C PRO A 49 -13.67 -3.22 12.20
N PRO A 50 -13.76 -1.89 12.43
CA PRO A 50 -15.03 -1.25 12.76
C PRO A 50 -16.10 -1.58 11.72
N ALA A 51 -17.31 -1.87 12.19
CA ALA A 51 -18.42 -2.19 11.30
C ALA A 51 -18.71 -1.01 10.36
N GLY A 52 -18.56 -1.24 9.05
CA GLY A 52 -19.05 -0.34 8.02
C GLY A 52 -20.49 -0.63 7.63
N TRP A 53 -20.99 0.10 6.63
CA TRP A 53 -22.32 -0.16 6.05
C TRP A 53 -22.31 -1.31 5.04
N VAL A 54 -21.18 -1.55 4.38
CA VAL A 54 -20.98 -2.75 3.55
C VAL A 54 -20.90 -3.99 4.43
N LYS A 55 -21.77 -4.96 4.18
CA LYS A 55 -21.74 -6.28 4.82
C LYS A 55 -20.83 -7.22 4.04
N ASN A 56 -20.20 -8.17 4.73
CA ASN A 56 -19.21 -9.07 4.14
C ASN A 56 -18.18 -8.29 3.26
N PRO A 57 -17.51 -7.26 3.80
CA PRO A 57 -16.70 -6.32 2.99
C PRO A 57 -15.50 -7.01 2.32
N ARG A 58 -15.00 -8.10 2.91
CA ARG A 58 -13.91 -8.93 2.39
C ARG A 58 -14.40 -10.09 1.50
N ILE A 59 -15.72 -10.24 1.36
CA ILE A 59 -16.39 -11.17 0.42
C ILE A 59 -16.05 -12.66 0.69
N TYR A 60 -15.89 -13.05 1.97
CA TYR A 60 -15.61 -14.44 2.36
C TYR A 60 -16.88 -15.24 2.70
N ASP A 61 -17.91 -14.56 3.21
CA ASP A 61 -19.10 -15.25 3.72
C ASP A 61 -19.90 -15.86 2.57
N ARG A 62 -20.22 -17.15 2.68
CA ARG A 62 -20.99 -17.91 1.69
C ARG A 62 -22.48 -17.68 1.88
N SER A 63 -23.20 -17.39 0.79
CA SER A 63 -24.67 -17.46 0.81
C SER A 63 -25.16 -18.92 0.78
N PRO A 64 -26.48 -19.18 0.92
CA PRO A 64 -27.03 -20.52 0.67
C PRO A 64 -26.74 -21.04 -0.74
N ASP A 65 -26.61 -20.14 -1.74
CA ASP A 65 -26.02 -20.49 -3.03
C ASP A 65 -24.49 -20.35 -2.91
N PRO A 66 -23.72 -21.45 -2.97
CA PRO A 66 -22.28 -21.41 -2.82
C PRO A 66 -21.55 -20.66 -3.93
N LYS A 67 -22.23 -20.28 -5.03
CA LYS A 67 -21.67 -19.49 -6.13
C LYS A 67 -21.79 -17.97 -5.91
N ILE A 68 -22.58 -17.55 -4.91
CA ILE A 68 -22.85 -16.15 -4.62
C ILE A 68 -22.41 -15.85 -3.18
N PRO A 69 -21.60 -14.81 -2.95
CA PRO A 69 -21.24 -14.41 -1.59
C PRO A 69 -22.43 -13.79 -0.87
N MET A 70 -22.50 -13.99 0.44
CA MET A 70 -23.54 -13.42 1.28
C MET A 70 -23.61 -11.89 1.10
N HIS A 71 -24.83 -11.36 0.97
CA HIS A 71 -25.16 -9.94 0.77
C HIS A 71 -24.88 -9.34 -0.62
N TYR A 72 -24.31 -10.10 -1.55
CA TYR A 72 -24.03 -9.60 -2.89
C TYR A 72 -24.98 -10.18 -3.93
N THR A 73 -25.15 -9.44 -5.01
CA THR A 73 -25.79 -9.88 -6.25
C THR A 73 -24.77 -9.88 -7.37
N MET A 74 -24.91 -10.83 -8.28
CA MET A 74 -24.04 -11.03 -9.43
C MET A 74 -24.89 -11.22 -10.69
N GLN A 75 -24.45 -10.67 -11.81
CA GLN A 75 -25.13 -10.79 -13.11
C GLN A 75 -24.11 -10.85 -14.25
N GLY A 76 -24.36 -11.69 -15.25
CA GLY A 76 -23.55 -11.78 -16.46
C GLY A 76 -22.26 -12.59 -16.25
N ASP A 77 -21.19 -12.16 -16.92
CA ASP A 77 -19.89 -12.84 -16.96
C ASP A 77 -19.03 -12.51 -15.74
N VAL A 78 -19.51 -12.96 -14.59
CA VAL A 78 -18.88 -12.73 -13.29
C VAL A 78 -18.92 -13.99 -12.45
N GLU A 79 -17.85 -14.24 -11.71
CA GLU A 79 -17.76 -15.36 -10.77
C GLU A 79 -17.19 -14.90 -9.43
N TRP A 80 -17.65 -15.52 -8.35
CA TRP A 80 -17.07 -15.33 -7.02
C TRP A 80 -15.92 -16.30 -6.82
N VAL A 81 -14.71 -15.75 -6.70
CA VAL A 81 -13.47 -16.51 -6.70
C VAL A 81 -12.53 -16.03 -5.61
N ASN A 82 -11.47 -16.79 -5.35
CA ASN A 82 -10.28 -16.23 -4.72
C ASN A 82 -9.50 -15.46 -5.80
N CYS A 83 -9.30 -14.15 -5.61
CA CYS A 83 -9.04 -13.20 -6.69
C CYS A 83 -7.67 -13.25 -7.39
N THR A 84 -6.88 -14.32 -7.38
CA THR A 84 -5.76 -14.51 -8.36
C THR A 84 -5.24 -15.96 -8.41
N SER A 85 -4.38 -16.21 -9.41
CA SER A 85 -3.62 -17.45 -9.66
C SER A 85 -2.89 -18.02 -8.42
N THR A 86 -2.47 -19.29 -8.52
CA THR A 86 -1.94 -20.14 -7.43
C THR A 86 -0.84 -19.54 -6.54
N GLY A 87 -0.19 -18.44 -6.94
CA GLY A 87 0.99 -17.83 -6.30
C GLY A 87 0.79 -16.55 -5.47
N GLU A 88 -0.41 -15.96 -5.34
CA GLU A 88 -0.61 -14.71 -4.56
C GLU A 88 -1.57 -14.89 -3.36
N TYR A 89 -1.29 -14.20 -2.25
CA TYR A 89 -2.22 -14.04 -1.13
C TYR A 89 -3.21 -12.92 -1.47
N THR A 90 -4.35 -13.31 -2.04
CA THR A 90 -5.49 -12.43 -2.28
C THR A 90 -6.68 -12.76 -1.39
N GLU A 91 -7.62 -11.82 -1.35
CA GLU A 91 -8.94 -12.00 -0.75
C GLU A 91 -9.90 -12.68 -1.73
N TYR A 92 -11.04 -13.14 -1.22
CA TYR A 92 -12.16 -13.47 -2.09
C TYR A 92 -12.74 -12.20 -2.71
N GLY A 93 -13.35 -12.34 -3.88
CA GLY A 93 -14.00 -11.26 -4.61
C GLY A 93 -14.52 -11.74 -5.96
N PHE A 94 -14.71 -10.80 -6.88
CA PHE A 94 -15.33 -11.06 -8.17
C PHE A 94 -14.29 -11.10 -9.28
N ALA A 95 -14.38 -12.09 -10.16
CA ALA A 95 -13.70 -12.10 -11.45
C ALA A 95 -14.70 -11.71 -12.54
N LEU A 96 -14.41 -10.63 -13.26
CA LEU A 96 -15.20 -10.11 -14.37
C LEU A 96 -14.51 -10.50 -15.70
N TYR A 97 -15.13 -11.38 -16.48
CA TYR A 97 -14.45 -12.08 -17.58
C TYR A 97 -14.64 -11.37 -18.93
N SER A 98 -13.66 -10.59 -19.36
CA SER A 98 -13.75 -9.88 -20.65
C SER A 98 -13.47 -10.75 -21.89
N GLY A 99 -12.86 -11.92 -21.68
CA GLY A 99 -12.52 -12.88 -22.74
C GLY A 99 -13.59 -13.94 -23.00
N THR A 100 -14.44 -14.22 -22.02
CA THR A 100 -15.34 -15.38 -22.00
C THR A 100 -16.78 -14.95 -21.73
N ASP A 101 -17.71 -15.40 -22.57
CA ASP A 101 -19.16 -15.36 -22.32
C ASP A 101 -19.53 -16.60 -21.48
N LEU A 102 -19.54 -16.42 -20.16
CA LEU A 102 -19.79 -17.47 -19.16
C LEU A 102 -21.25 -17.88 -19.11
N ASN A 103 -22.17 -16.91 -19.21
CA ASN A 103 -23.61 -17.19 -19.11
C ASN A 103 -24.24 -17.57 -20.46
N LYS A 104 -23.48 -17.47 -21.56
CA LYS A 104 -23.87 -17.81 -22.94
C LYS A 104 -25.02 -16.96 -23.45
N ASP A 105 -25.09 -15.69 -23.05
CA ASP A 105 -26.13 -14.75 -23.47
C ASP A 105 -25.79 -14.00 -24.78
N GLY A 106 -24.61 -14.26 -25.36
CA GLY A 106 -24.14 -13.63 -26.59
C GLY A 106 -23.47 -12.28 -26.37
N THR A 107 -23.33 -11.85 -25.11
CA THR A 107 -22.58 -10.66 -24.73
C THR A 107 -21.42 -11.04 -23.80
N ARG A 108 -20.41 -10.16 -23.72
CA ARG A 108 -19.34 -10.26 -22.72
C ARG A 108 -19.48 -9.10 -21.76
N SER A 109 -20.34 -9.24 -20.76
CA SER A 109 -20.69 -8.20 -19.79
C SER A 109 -21.04 -8.83 -18.45
N GLY A 110 -20.59 -8.22 -17.36
CA GLY A 110 -20.85 -8.74 -16.02
C GLY A 110 -20.79 -7.65 -14.95
N SER A 111 -21.46 -7.87 -13.83
CA SER A 111 -21.41 -6.97 -12.69
C SER A 111 -21.65 -7.68 -11.38
N ALA A 112 -21.07 -7.15 -10.31
CA ALA A 112 -21.32 -7.57 -8.95
C ALA A 112 -21.52 -6.35 -8.05
N GLY A 113 -22.40 -6.47 -7.08
CA GLY A 113 -22.73 -5.36 -6.20
C GLY A 113 -23.48 -5.75 -4.94
N GLN A 114 -23.69 -4.78 -4.08
CA GLN A 114 -24.41 -4.94 -2.82
C GLN A 114 -25.30 -3.71 -2.56
N SER A 115 -26.53 -3.99 -2.13
CA SER A 115 -27.41 -2.98 -1.56
C SER A 115 -27.04 -2.69 -0.10
N VAL A 116 -26.87 -1.42 0.22
CA VAL A 116 -26.41 -0.92 1.51
C VAL A 116 -27.43 0.04 2.11
N THR A 117 -27.67 -0.07 3.42
CA THR A 117 -28.63 0.75 4.18
C THR A 117 -28.03 1.16 5.54
N GLY A 118 -28.73 2.04 6.27
CA GLY A 118 -28.34 2.44 7.63
C GLY A 118 -27.21 3.47 7.71
N PHE A 119 -26.82 4.05 6.58
CA PHE A 119 -25.94 5.23 6.54
C PHE A 119 -26.74 6.49 6.89
N PRO A 120 -26.08 7.54 7.44
CA PRO A 120 -26.75 8.81 7.74
C PRO A 120 -27.41 9.41 6.49
N THR A 121 -28.73 9.52 6.43
CA THR A 121 -29.41 10.06 5.25
C THR A 121 -29.48 11.60 5.28
N GLY A 122 -29.76 12.21 4.12
CA GLY A 122 -29.95 13.65 3.99
C GLY A 122 -29.18 14.27 2.82
N ALA A 123 -29.83 15.20 2.12
CA ALA A 123 -29.24 15.87 0.98
C ALA A 123 -27.95 16.62 1.36
N GLY A 124 -26.95 16.56 0.48
CA GLY A 124 -25.67 17.26 0.67
C GLY A 124 -24.62 16.48 1.47
N LYS A 125 -24.95 15.32 2.03
CA LYS A 125 -23.96 14.43 2.66
C LYS A 125 -23.07 13.79 1.61
N TRP A 126 -21.79 13.64 1.94
CA TRP A 126 -20.77 13.09 1.05
C TRP A 126 -20.28 11.72 1.50
N TYR A 127 -20.07 10.86 0.51
CA TYR A 127 -19.65 9.49 0.67
C TYR A 127 -18.56 9.15 -0.33
N ARG A 128 -17.76 8.16 0.03
CA ARG A 128 -16.79 7.52 -0.84
C ARG A 128 -17.06 6.03 -0.88
N PHE A 129 -17.33 5.50 -2.07
CA PHE A 129 -17.30 4.08 -2.33
C PHE A 129 -15.90 3.70 -2.84
N THR A 130 -15.25 2.71 -2.23
CA THR A 130 -13.98 2.15 -2.74
C THR A 130 -14.03 0.64 -2.87
N PHE A 131 -13.19 0.11 -3.75
CA PHE A 131 -12.86 -1.30 -3.84
C PHE A 131 -11.41 -1.49 -4.31
N ARG A 132 -10.84 -2.67 -4.07
CA ARG A 132 -9.54 -3.09 -4.62
C ARG A 132 -9.77 -3.75 -5.97
N GLY A 133 -9.08 -3.31 -7.01
CA GLY A 133 -9.18 -3.91 -8.34
C GLY A 133 -7.84 -4.23 -8.96
N LEU A 134 -7.83 -5.23 -9.84
CA LEU A 134 -6.69 -5.68 -10.63
C LEU A 134 -7.19 -6.06 -12.03
N ALA A 135 -6.72 -5.35 -13.05
CA ALA A 135 -6.90 -5.77 -14.43
C ALA A 135 -5.75 -6.70 -14.81
N GLU A 136 -6.04 -7.96 -15.10
CA GLU A 136 -5.02 -8.86 -15.64
C GLU A 136 -4.54 -8.37 -17.04
N PRO A 137 -3.34 -8.76 -17.50
CA PRO A 137 -2.76 -8.23 -18.74
C PRO A 137 -3.65 -8.38 -19.98
N GLY A 138 -4.45 -9.45 -20.05
CA GLY A 138 -5.35 -9.73 -21.16
C GLY A 138 -6.73 -9.07 -21.05
N PHE A 139 -7.08 -8.47 -19.90
CA PHE A 139 -8.40 -7.84 -19.72
C PHE A 139 -8.58 -6.69 -20.70
N ALA A 140 -9.65 -6.70 -21.49
CA ALA A 140 -9.90 -5.65 -22.46
C ALA A 140 -11.38 -5.37 -22.67
N VAL A 141 -11.72 -4.09 -22.71
CA VAL A 141 -13.05 -3.55 -22.97
C VAL A 141 -12.90 -2.23 -23.75
N GLU A 142 -14.00 -1.68 -24.24
CA GLU A 142 -14.02 -0.30 -24.73
C GLU A 142 -13.79 0.72 -23.59
N LYS A 143 -13.49 1.97 -23.94
CA LYS A 143 -13.06 3.02 -22.99
C LYS A 143 -14.01 3.24 -21.81
N ASN A 144 -15.32 3.09 -22.01
CA ASN A 144 -16.37 3.23 -20.98
C ASN A 144 -16.91 1.86 -20.51
N GLY A 145 -16.24 0.79 -20.92
CA GLY A 145 -16.66 -0.59 -20.75
C GLY A 145 -16.30 -1.18 -19.41
N LEU A 146 -15.47 -0.56 -18.56
CA LEU A 146 -15.25 -0.95 -17.17
C LEU A 146 -15.65 0.21 -16.27
N PHE A 147 -16.45 -0.05 -15.24
CA PHE A 147 -17.01 1.00 -14.40
C PHE A 147 -17.26 0.56 -12.94
N MET A 148 -17.38 1.56 -12.08
CA MET A 148 -18.05 1.45 -10.79
C MET A 148 -19.27 2.37 -10.76
N HIS A 149 -20.30 1.94 -10.05
CA HIS A 149 -21.60 2.62 -10.04
C HIS A 149 -22.19 2.62 -8.64
N VAL A 150 -22.81 3.74 -8.27
CA VAL A 150 -23.65 3.83 -7.08
C VAL A 150 -25.04 4.28 -7.51
N ASP A 151 -26.01 3.38 -7.44
CA ASP A 151 -27.42 3.74 -7.63
C ASP A 151 -28.03 4.21 -6.31
N PHE A 152 -28.88 5.22 -6.38
CA PHE A 152 -29.61 5.80 -5.26
C PHE A 152 -31.06 5.34 -5.26
N PHE A 153 -31.55 4.91 -4.10
CA PHE A 153 -32.93 4.50 -3.93
C PHE A 153 -33.56 5.14 -2.70
N GLY A 154 -34.85 5.41 -2.78
CA GLY A 154 -35.72 5.73 -1.64
C GLY A 154 -36.79 4.67 -1.43
N ASN A 155 -37.65 4.89 -0.43
CA ASN A 155 -38.73 3.98 -0.06
C ASN A 155 -38.22 2.55 0.21
N LYS A 156 -37.22 2.43 1.08
CA LYS A 156 -36.57 1.18 1.50
C LYS A 156 -36.03 0.39 0.31
N GLY A 157 -35.35 1.09 -0.59
CA GLY A 157 -34.72 0.48 -1.78
C GLY A 157 -35.68 0.18 -2.93
N LYS A 158 -36.98 0.51 -2.82
CA LYS A 158 -37.98 0.15 -3.84
C LYS A 158 -38.14 1.19 -4.95
N ASN A 159 -37.79 2.44 -4.67
CA ASN A 159 -37.94 3.54 -5.62
C ASN A 159 -36.56 3.97 -6.13
N PRO A 160 -36.16 3.61 -7.37
CA PRO A 160 -34.94 4.13 -7.96
C PRO A 160 -35.05 5.64 -8.15
N LEU A 161 -34.00 6.38 -7.81
CA LEU A 161 -33.99 7.84 -7.88
C LEU A 161 -33.02 8.34 -8.95
N ASP A 162 -31.74 8.03 -8.79
CA ASP A 162 -30.64 8.49 -9.66
C ASP A 162 -29.41 7.60 -9.42
N GLY A 163 -28.27 7.89 -10.06
CA GLY A 163 -27.03 7.20 -9.80
C GLY A 163 -25.81 7.96 -10.28
N VAL A 164 -24.65 7.57 -9.77
CA VAL A 164 -23.36 8.14 -10.15
C VAL A 164 -22.45 7.04 -10.64
N LYS A 165 -21.93 7.21 -11.86
CA LYS A 165 -21.07 6.25 -12.54
C LYS A 165 -19.69 6.83 -12.74
N ARG A 166 -18.69 5.97 -12.63
CA ARG A 166 -17.31 6.28 -13.00
C ARG A 166 -16.72 5.20 -13.90
N ASP A 167 -16.22 5.61 -15.05
CA ASP A 167 -15.47 4.75 -15.97
C ASP A 167 -14.02 4.57 -15.47
N LEU A 168 -13.52 3.33 -15.51
CA LEU A 168 -12.24 2.95 -14.90
C LEU A 168 -11.21 2.49 -15.92
N TYR A 169 -11.62 2.04 -17.10
CA TYR A 169 -10.69 1.50 -18.11
C TYR A 169 -9.59 2.47 -18.56
N PRO A 170 -9.82 3.80 -18.69
CA PRO A 170 -8.75 4.74 -19.03
C PRO A 170 -7.61 4.74 -18.00
N LEU A 171 -7.91 4.45 -16.74
CA LEU A 171 -6.91 4.32 -15.67
C LEU A 171 -6.10 3.03 -15.86
N VAL A 172 -6.73 1.94 -16.30
CA VAL A 172 -6.05 0.68 -16.61
C VAL A 172 -5.09 0.86 -17.79
N GLU A 173 -5.51 1.52 -18.85
CA GLU A 173 -4.67 1.80 -20.02
C GLU A 173 -3.46 2.67 -19.65
N ARG A 174 -3.68 3.68 -18.81
CA ARG A 174 -2.59 4.53 -18.31
C ARG A 174 -1.60 3.72 -17.49
N ASP A 175 -2.06 2.92 -16.52
CA ASP A 175 -1.18 2.09 -15.69
C ASP A 175 -0.35 1.13 -16.55
N ARG A 176 -0.95 0.52 -17.59
CA ARG A 176 -0.25 -0.34 -18.56
C ARG A 176 0.88 0.39 -19.29
N LYS A 177 0.73 1.67 -19.58
CA LYS A 177 1.76 2.50 -20.21
C LYS A 177 2.82 2.93 -19.21
N GLU A 178 2.40 3.49 -18.10
CA GLU A 178 3.26 4.24 -17.17
C GLU A 178 3.98 3.35 -16.16
N LEU A 179 3.41 2.18 -15.85
CA LEU A 179 3.96 1.22 -14.90
C LEU A 179 4.55 -0.01 -15.59
N ALA A 180 4.61 -0.07 -16.93
CA ALA A 180 5.14 -1.23 -17.67
C ALA A 180 6.48 -1.74 -17.11
N GLU A 181 7.39 -0.80 -16.81
CA GLU A 181 8.74 -1.08 -16.29
C GLU A 181 8.76 -1.46 -14.80
N ASN A 182 7.69 -1.20 -14.05
CA ASN A 182 7.57 -1.59 -12.64
C ASN A 182 7.31 -3.08 -12.43
N GLY A 183 7.13 -3.87 -13.50
CA GLY A 183 6.90 -5.31 -13.41
C GLY A 183 8.12 -6.12 -12.96
N VAL A 184 7.90 -7.39 -12.62
CA VAL A 184 8.98 -8.34 -12.34
C VAL A 184 9.76 -8.57 -13.63
N ARG A 185 11.07 -8.29 -13.63
CA ARG A 185 11.91 -8.29 -14.84
C ARG A 185 11.27 -7.48 -15.98
N ARG A 186 10.60 -6.37 -15.63
CA ARG A 186 9.86 -5.47 -16.54
C ARG A 186 8.70 -6.15 -17.29
N LYS A 187 8.12 -7.21 -16.72
CA LYS A 187 6.93 -7.88 -17.26
C LYS A 187 5.71 -7.65 -16.37
N ASN A 188 4.55 -7.41 -16.99
CA ASN A 188 3.26 -7.22 -16.34
C ASN A 188 3.19 -6.06 -15.34
N GLY A 189 4.03 -5.02 -15.49
CA GLY A 189 4.09 -3.91 -14.53
C GLY A 189 2.83 -3.06 -14.42
N GLY A 190 1.93 -3.13 -15.41
CA GLY A 190 0.61 -2.48 -15.36
C GLY A 190 -0.51 -3.35 -14.78
N ALA A 191 -0.27 -4.63 -14.50
CA ALA A 191 -1.24 -5.50 -13.84
C ALA A 191 -1.00 -5.44 -12.33
N VAL A 192 -1.55 -4.40 -11.71
CA VAL A 192 -1.29 -4.06 -10.30
C VAL A 192 -2.59 -3.94 -9.51
N TRP A 193 -2.55 -4.40 -8.26
CA TRP A 193 -3.66 -4.19 -7.34
C TRP A 193 -3.69 -2.74 -6.88
N LYS A 194 -4.78 -2.04 -7.13
CA LYS A 194 -4.98 -0.67 -6.62
C LYS A 194 -6.37 -0.45 -6.06
N THR A 195 -6.54 0.66 -5.36
CA THR A 195 -7.84 1.10 -4.87
C THR A 195 -8.50 2.00 -5.92
N TYR A 196 -9.73 1.69 -6.31
CA TYR A 196 -10.59 2.57 -7.09
C TYR A 196 -11.57 3.26 -6.15
N ALA A 197 -11.91 4.52 -6.41
CA ALA A 197 -12.79 5.31 -5.55
C ALA A 197 -13.84 6.08 -6.35
N LEU A 198 -15.02 6.28 -5.78
CA LEU A 198 -16.05 7.16 -6.30
C LEU A 198 -16.59 8.01 -5.15
N ASP A 199 -16.33 9.30 -5.22
CA ASP A 199 -16.85 10.29 -4.30
C ASP A 199 -18.17 10.81 -4.83
N PHE A 200 -19.18 10.84 -3.97
CA PHE A 200 -20.50 11.28 -4.38
C PHE A 200 -21.23 11.98 -3.25
N ARG A 201 -22.09 12.91 -3.68
CA ARG A 201 -23.00 13.66 -2.82
C ARG A 201 -24.38 13.07 -2.95
N LEU A 202 -25.10 12.90 -1.84
CA LEU A 202 -26.52 12.56 -1.91
C LEU A 202 -27.31 13.76 -2.45
N PRO A 203 -27.96 13.64 -3.63
CA PRO A 203 -28.70 14.75 -4.21
C PRO A 203 -30.05 15.01 -3.53
N PHE A 204 -30.64 13.98 -2.93
CA PHE A 204 -32.01 14.00 -2.39
C PHE A 204 -32.04 13.49 -0.94
N ALA A 205 -32.98 13.99 -0.14
CA ALA A 205 -33.11 13.61 1.28
C ALA A 205 -33.80 12.25 1.45
N GLU A 206 -34.56 11.84 0.44
CA GLU A 206 -35.35 10.62 0.36
C GLU A 206 -34.51 9.36 0.10
N ILE A 207 -33.20 9.52 -0.15
CA ILE A 207 -32.28 8.41 -0.36
C ILE A 207 -32.07 7.69 0.97
N ASP A 208 -32.47 6.42 1.02
CA ASP A 208 -32.33 5.55 2.20
C ASP A 208 -31.52 4.29 1.93
N SER A 209 -31.25 3.99 0.65
CA SER A 209 -30.55 2.80 0.21
C SER A 209 -29.64 3.14 -0.97
N LEU A 210 -28.47 2.49 -1.00
CA LEU A 210 -27.48 2.62 -2.09
C LEU A 210 -27.20 1.25 -2.68
N ASN A 211 -27.06 1.13 -3.99
CA ASN A 211 -26.51 -0.08 -4.61
C ASN A 211 -25.09 0.20 -5.09
N LEU A 212 -24.09 -0.39 -4.43
CA LEU A 212 -22.68 -0.24 -4.77
C LEU A 212 -22.29 -1.37 -5.71
N SER A 213 -21.78 -1.06 -6.91
CA SER A 213 -21.43 -2.09 -7.89
C SER A 213 -20.17 -1.78 -8.69
N VAL A 214 -19.54 -2.85 -9.16
CA VAL A 214 -18.49 -2.85 -10.17
C VAL A 214 -18.95 -3.71 -11.34
N GLY A 215 -18.67 -3.29 -12.56
CA GLY A 215 -19.09 -4.03 -13.72
C GLY A 215 -18.34 -3.66 -14.98
N PHE A 216 -18.56 -4.47 -16.00
CA PHE A 216 -18.04 -4.23 -17.33
C PHE A 216 -19.05 -4.58 -18.41
N LYS A 217 -18.84 -4.05 -19.62
CA LYS A 217 -19.61 -4.29 -20.82
C LYS A 217 -18.69 -4.40 -22.03
N HIS A 218 -19.16 -5.13 -23.04
CA HIS A 218 -18.49 -5.26 -24.34
C HIS A 218 -17.03 -5.74 -24.21
N GLY A 219 -16.83 -6.82 -23.45
CA GLY A 219 -15.55 -7.52 -23.39
C GLY A 219 -14.97 -7.73 -24.79
N SER A 220 -13.74 -7.29 -24.97
CA SER A 220 -13.04 -7.24 -26.25
C SER A 220 -11.71 -7.99 -26.22
N ALA A 221 -11.43 -8.74 -25.14
CA ALA A 221 -10.21 -9.54 -25.05
C ALA A 221 -10.19 -10.62 -26.14
N THR A 222 -9.01 -10.80 -26.75
CA THR A 222 -8.78 -11.75 -27.86
C THR A 222 -8.44 -13.16 -27.38
N THR A 223 -8.29 -13.35 -26.06
CA THR A 223 -8.04 -14.62 -25.37
C THR A 223 -8.77 -14.60 -24.03
N ASP A 224 -9.09 -15.78 -23.52
CA ASP A 224 -9.60 -16.02 -22.17
C ASP A 224 -8.49 -15.99 -21.10
N ARG A 225 -7.23 -16.18 -21.50
CA ARG A 225 -6.10 -16.25 -20.58
C ARG A 225 -5.80 -14.88 -19.95
N ASN A 226 -5.87 -14.81 -18.62
CA ASN A 226 -5.58 -13.59 -17.86
C ASN A 226 -6.42 -12.41 -18.37
N ALA A 227 -7.68 -12.67 -18.72
CA ALA A 227 -8.61 -11.72 -19.33
C ALA A 227 -9.66 -11.21 -18.32
N GLU A 228 -9.37 -11.34 -17.03
CA GLU A 228 -10.25 -11.00 -15.92
C GLU A 228 -9.91 -9.62 -15.32
N PHE A 229 -10.94 -8.92 -14.87
CA PHE A 229 -10.78 -7.85 -13.90
C PHE A 229 -11.26 -8.36 -12.54
N TYR A 230 -10.34 -8.41 -11.58
CA TYR A 230 -10.68 -8.78 -10.22
C TYR A 230 -11.15 -7.55 -9.43
N ALA A 231 -12.19 -7.73 -8.61
CA ALA A 231 -12.69 -6.71 -7.69
C ALA A 231 -12.97 -7.30 -6.31
N ALA A 232 -12.40 -6.70 -5.26
CA ALA A 232 -12.50 -7.16 -3.88
C ALA A 232 -12.61 -5.98 -2.89
N ALA A 233 -12.84 -6.26 -1.61
CA ALA A 233 -12.77 -5.28 -0.52
C ALA A 233 -13.67 -4.04 -0.69
N PHE A 234 -14.98 -4.24 -0.80
CA PHE A 234 -15.93 -3.12 -0.93
C PHE A 234 -16.03 -2.34 0.38
N VAL A 235 -15.93 -1.02 0.31
CA VAL A 235 -16.01 -0.12 1.47
C VAL A 235 -16.82 1.13 1.12
N LEU A 236 -17.71 1.53 2.03
CA LEU A 236 -18.43 2.80 1.97
C LEU A 236 -18.10 3.62 3.21
N ASP A 237 -17.52 4.80 3.01
CA ASP A 237 -17.17 5.74 4.06
C ASP A 237 -17.93 7.05 3.89
N ALA A 238 -18.33 7.68 5.00
CA ALA A 238 -18.74 9.07 5.00
C ALA A 238 -17.48 9.94 4.96
N ILE A 239 -17.49 10.95 4.09
CA ILE A 239 -16.35 11.86 3.90
C ILE A 239 -16.80 13.32 4.06
N PRO A 240 -15.89 14.24 4.41
CA PRO A 240 -16.13 15.67 4.22
C PRO A 240 -16.39 16.01 2.75
N ALA A 241 -17.01 17.16 2.48
CA ALA A 241 -17.15 17.65 1.11
C ALA A 241 -15.76 17.82 0.46
N PRO A 242 -15.53 17.30 -0.76
CA PRO A 242 -14.29 17.50 -1.49
C PRO A 242 -14.01 18.99 -1.76
N GLU A 243 -12.73 19.38 -1.81
CA GLU A 243 -12.31 20.78 -1.97
C GLU A 243 -12.73 21.39 -3.31
N ASP A 244 -12.80 20.56 -4.36
CA ASP A 244 -13.22 20.87 -5.72
C ASP A 244 -14.73 20.69 -5.95
N ALA A 245 -15.48 20.28 -4.93
CA ALA A 245 -16.93 20.15 -5.03
C ALA A 245 -17.59 21.51 -5.36
N PRO A 246 -18.62 21.53 -6.23
CA PRO A 246 -19.39 22.75 -6.49
C PRO A 246 -19.92 23.33 -5.17
N LYS A 247 -19.47 24.55 -4.83
CA LYS A 247 -19.84 25.23 -3.58
C LYS A 247 -21.34 25.56 -3.59
N VAL A 248 -22.13 24.82 -2.81
CA VAL A 248 -23.51 25.20 -2.49
C VAL A 248 -23.48 26.06 -1.21
N VAL A 249 -23.83 27.33 -1.34
CA VAL A 249 -24.12 28.27 -0.23
C VAL A 249 -25.53 27.91 0.29
N LYS A 250 -25.88 27.69 1.58
CA LYS A 250 -25.39 28.07 2.93
C LYS A 250 -26.04 27.11 3.97
N THR A 251 -25.34 26.69 5.03
CA THR A 251 -25.76 26.64 6.46
C THR A 251 -24.60 26.17 7.37
N ASP A 252 -24.72 26.40 8.69
CA ASP A 252 -23.69 26.59 9.74
C ASP A 252 -22.75 25.41 10.13
N HIS A 253 -22.46 24.47 9.24
CA HIS A 253 -21.31 23.57 9.42
C HIS A 253 -20.43 23.57 8.16
N GLY A 254 -19.27 24.24 8.32
CA GLY A 254 -18.36 24.65 7.25
C GLY A 254 -17.43 23.55 6.69
N PRO A 255 -16.50 23.94 5.81
CA PRO A 255 -15.52 23.04 5.16
C PRO A 255 -14.52 22.45 6.18
N ALA A 256 -13.56 21.64 5.68
CA ALA A 256 -12.46 21.05 6.47
C ALA A 256 -11.96 21.99 7.58
N PRO A 257 -11.64 21.47 8.78
CA PRO A 257 -11.32 22.32 9.93
C PRO A 257 -10.25 23.33 9.55
N SER A 258 -10.53 24.61 9.81
CA SER A 258 -9.51 25.65 9.63
C SER A 258 -8.29 25.25 10.45
N ILE A 259 -7.07 25.42 9.91
CA ILE A 259 -5.83 25.18 10.65
C ILE A 259 -5.86 25.87 12.03
N ALA A 260 -6.52 27.02 12.13
CA ALA A 260 -6.70 27.76 13.38
C ALA A 260 -7.46 27.00 14.48
N SER A 261 -8.29 26.02 14.12
CA SER A 261 -9.04 25.15 15.04
C SER A 261 -8.29 23.87 15.41
N LEU A 262 -7.13 23.62 14.80
CA LEU A 262 -6.34 22.41 15.03
C LEU A 262 -5.20 22.66 16.02
N ILE A 263 -4.83 21.64 16.78
CA ILE A 263 -3.66 21.65 17.65
C ILE A 263 -2.41 21.37 16.82
N PRO A 264 -1.41 22.27 16.79
CA PRO A 264 -0.14 21.99 16.12
C PRO A 264 0.68 20.97 16.92
N LEU A 265 1.03 19.86 16.28
CA LEU A 265 1.86 18.83 16.89
C LEU A 265 3.35 19.10 16.67
N GLY A 266 3.73 19.88 15.66
CA GLY A 266 5.12 20.21 15.30
C GLY A 266 5.33 20.05 13.79
N GLY A 267 6.16 20.91 13.19
CA GLY A 267 6.34 20.98 11.75
C GLY A 267 5.02 21.10 10.99
N ARG A 268 4.72 20.09 10.16
CA ARG A 268 3.53 20.06 9.29
C ARG A 268 2.35 19.28 9.87
N TRP A 269 2.44 18.85 11.13
CA TRP A 269 1.44 17.99 11.77
C TRP A 269 0.44 18.76 12.61
N TYR A 270 -0.84 18.44 12.42
CA TYR A 270 -1.96 19.05 13.11
C TYR A 270 -2.93 17.97 13.60
N TYR A 271 -3.62 18.25 14.71
CA TYR A 271 -4.59 17.32 15.29
C TYR A 271 -5.90 18.04 15.60
N ALA A 272 -7.02 17.51 15.15
CA ALA A 272 -8.32 17.97 15.61
C ALA A 272 -8.49 17.54 17.08
N PRO A 273 -8.72 18.43 18.05
CA PRO A 273 -8.82 18.08 19.47
C PRO A 273 -10.08 17.28 19.76
N GLU A 274 -10.01 16.22 20.58
CA GLU A 274 -11.22 15.56 21.12
C GLU A 274 -12.07 16.58 21.91
N PRO A 275 -13.38 16.38 22.09
CA PRO A 275 -14.22 17.29 22.87
C PRO A 275 -13.65 17.61 24.26
N GLU A 276 -12.97 16.65 24.89
CA GLU A 276 -12.31 16.76 26.19
C GLU A 276 -10.87 17.32 26.13
N MET A 277 -10.27 17.43 24.94
CA MET A 277 -8.88 17.86 24.76
C MET A 277 -8.76 19.39 24.79
N LYS A 278 -8.40 19.93 25.96
CA LYS A 278 -8.23 21.37 26.18
C LYS A 278 -6.89 21.94 25.70
N ALA A 279 -5.86 21.10 25.60
CA ALA A 279 -4.51 21.48 25.19
C ALA A 279 -3.75 20.27 24.62
N ARG A 280 -2.62 20.53 23.96
CA ARG A 280 -1.72 19.48 23.46
C ARG A 280 -1.16 18.64 24.61
N PRO A 281 -1.33 17.31 24.62
CA PRO A 281 -0.69 16.46 25.63
C PRO A 281 0.83 16.36 25.39
N ALA A 282 1.58 15.98 26.42
CA ALA A 282 3.03 15.73 26.30
C ALA A 282 3.33 14.61 25.30
N THR A 283 2.54 13.52 25.34
CA THR A 283 2.54 12.47 24.33
C THR A 283 1.14 12.32 23.78
N LEU A 284 0.98 12.52 22.47
CA LEU A 284 -0.26 12.17 21.76
C LEU A 284 -0.06 10.83 21.07
N VAL A 285 -0.88 9.84 21.42
CA VAL A 285 -0.94 8.54 20.73
C VAL A 285 -2.03 8.58 19.66
N VAL A 286 -1.63 8.30 18.42
CA VAL A 286 -2.56 8.15 17.30
C VAL A 286 -2.60 6.68 16.89
N THR A 287 -3.79 6.12 16.86
CA THR A 287 -4.12 4.75 16.47
C THR A 287 -5.17 4.75 15.38
N ALA A 288 -5.55 3.58 14.86
CA ALA A 288 -6.67 3.45 13.93
C ALA A 288 -7.99 4.07 14.45
N LYS A 289 -8.18 4.18 15.77
CA LYS A 289 -9.38 4.77 16.38
C LYS A 289 -9.52 6.28 16.15
N ASN A 290 -8.41 7.00 16.08
CA ASN A 290 -8.40 8.46 16.02
C ASN A 290 -7.55 9.02 14.86
N ALA A 291 -7.10 8.17 13.93
CA ALA A 291 -6.31 8.55 12.76
C ALA A 291 -6.98 9.61 11.86
N LYS A 292 -8.32 9.58 11.75
CA LYS A 292 -9.10 10.57 10.98
C LYS A 292 -9.00 12.00 11.54
N ARG A 293 -8.38 12.17 12.72
CA ARG A 293 -8.20 13.44 13.43
C ARG A 293 -6.77 13.97 13.27
N LEU A 294 -5.85 13.17 12.73
CA LEU A 294 -4.46 13.53 12.47
C LEU A 294 -4.32 14.02 11.03
N TYR A 295 -3.83 15.25 10.88
CA TYR A 295 -3.62 15.90 9.59
C TYR A 295 -2.15 16.23 9.35
N TYR A 296 -1.73 16.14 8.09
CA TYR A 296 -0.47 16.62 7.57
C TYR A 296 -0.73 17.74 6.57
N GLN A 297 0.02 18.85 6.64
CA GLN A 297 -0.14 20.00 5.76
C GLN A 297 0.83 19.93 4.56
N ASP A 298 0.30 19.62 3.38
CA ASP A 298 1.08 19.43 2.13
C ASP A 298 0.43 20.06 0.88
N GLY A 299 0.00 21.32 1.04
CA GLY A 299 -0.85 22.05 0.09
C GLY A 299 -2.33 21.95 0.43
N ARG A 300 -2.69 20.92 1.20
CA ARG A 300 -3.98 20.75 1.87
C ARG A 300 -3.79 20.01 3.19
N LEU A 301 -4.85 19.90 3.98
CA LEU A 301 -4.88 19.03 5.15
C LEU A 301 -5.19 17.58 4.70
N SER A 302 -4.17 16.73 4.68
CA SER A 302 -4.30 15.31 4.34
C SER A 302 -4.25 14.42 5.59
N ASN A 303 -4.92 13.26 5.59
CA ASN A 303 -4.90 12.30 6.70
C ASN A 303 -4.14 11.02 6.32
N PRO A 304 -2.83 11.07 6.00
CA PRO A 304 -2.12 10.00 5.28
C PRO A 304 -2.24 8.59 5.90
N PHE A 305 -2.35 8.51 7.23
CA PHE A 305 -2.48 7.24 7.97
C PHE A 305 -3.92 6.75 8.12
N ALA A 306 -4.93 7.59 7.92
CA ALA A 306 -6.32 7.16 8.02
C ALA A 306 -6.57 5.96 7.10
N GLU A 307 -7.21 4.92 7.64
CA GLU A 307 -7.52 3.65 6.97
C GLU A 307 -6.30 2.77 6.61
N ASN A 308 -5.08 3.17 7.02
CA ASN A 308 -3.85 2.41 6.73
C ASN A 308 -3.17 1.81 7.97
N MET A 309 -3.71 2.08 9.17
CA MET A 309 -3.09 1.68 10.44
C MET A 309 -3.40 0.24 10.88
N THR A 310 -4.20 -0.49 10.11
CA THR A 310 -4.57 -1.88 10.41
C THR A 310 -4.19 -2.80 9.25
N ALA A 311 -4.05 -4.09 9.54
CA ALA A 311 -3.75 -5.10 8.52
C ALA A 311 -4.32 -6.46 8.91
N TRP A 312 -4.07 -7.45 8.06
CA TRP A 312 -4.47 -8.84 8.26
C TRP A 312 -3.26 -9.74 8.11
N LEU A 313 -2.95 -10.51 9.15
CA LEU A 313 -1.96 -11.56 9.08
C LEU A 313 -2.62 -12.79 8.43
N ARG A 314 -2.03 -13.27 7.33
CA ARG A 314 -2.64 -14.28 6.45
C ARG A 314 -2.11 -15.69 6.73
N PRO A 315 -2.86 -16.74 6.41
CA PRO A 315 -2.38 -18.12 6.52
C PRO A 315 -1.03 -18.32 5.82
N GLY A 316 -0.02 -18.84 6.52
CA GLY A 316 1.35 -19.02 6.02
C GLY A 316 2.30 -17.85 6.28
N MET A 317 1.80 -16.66 6.65
CA MET A 317 2.63 -15.62 7.27
C MET A 317 2.99 -16.04 8.71
N LEU A 318 4.03 -15.43 9.26
CA LEU A 318 4.53 -15.72 10.61
C LEU A 318 4.03 -14.69 11.63
N ASP A 319 3.64 -15.14 12.82
CA ASP A 319 3.32 -14.29 13.96
C ASP A 319 4.58 -13.66 14.59
N LEU A 320 4.40 -12.81 15.61
CA LEU A 320 5.51 -12.22 16.38
C LEU A 320 6.52 -13.25 16.89
N LYS A 321 6.08 -14.47 17.22
CA LYS A 321 6.92 -15.58 17.73
C LYS A 321 7.59 -16.38 16.62
N GLY A 322 7.28 -16.10 15.35
CA GLY A 322 7.78 -16.80 14.18
C GLY A 322 7.01 -18.07 13.83
N ASN A 323 5.81 -18.27 14.38
CA ASN A 323 4.96 -19.41 14.05
C ASN A 323 4.08 -19.08 12.85
N ALA A 324 3.90 -20.05 11.96
CA ALA A 324 2.98 -19.90 10.83
C ALA A 324 1.53 -19.78 11.33
N VAL A 325 0.83 -18.80 10.81
CA VAL A 325 -0.60 -18.59 11.05
C VAL A 325 -1.41 -19.51 10.13
N THR A 326 -2.54 -20.04 10.62
CA THR A 326 -3.41 -20.97 9.86
C THR A 326 -4.72 -20.33 9.37
N GLU A 327 -5.11 -19.19 9.93
CA GLU A 327 -6.34 -18.46 9.61
C GLU A 327 -6.08 -16.95 9.56
N ASP A 328 -6.93 -16.18 8.89
CA ASP A 328 -6.78 -14.72 8.90
C ASP A 328 -6.89 -14.18 10.33
N ARG A 329 -5.90 -13.38 10.74
CA ARG A 329 -5.91 -12.72 12.05
C ARG A 329 -5.79 -11.21 11.88
N PHE A 330 -6.75 -10.48 12.44
CA PHE A 330 -6.75 -9.02 12.39
C PHE A 330 -5.60 -8.43 13.23
N VAL A 331 -4.90 -7.44 12.67
CA VAL A 331 -3.82 -6.69 13.32
C VAL A 331 -4.26 -5.23 13.45
N PRO A 332 -4.98 -4.86 14.53
CA PRO A 332 -5.60 -3.55 14.68
C PRO A 332 -4.61 -2.42 15.01
N ASP A 333 -3.40 -2.80 15.41
CA ASP A 333 -2.30 -1.91 15.77
C ASP A 333 -1.13 -2.09 14.78
N ASN A 334 -1.39 -2.38 13.50
CA ASN A 334 -0.32 -2.54 12.51
C ASN A 334 0.57 -1.29 12.40
N VAL A 335 -0.01 -0.10 12.58
CA VAL A 335 0.71 1.18 12.76
C VAL A 335 0.16 1.91 13.97
N VAL A 336 1.03 2.47 14.80
CA VAL A 336 0.69 3.39 15.90
C VAL A 336 1.72 4.51 15.93
N LEU A 337 1.27 5.75 16.12
CA LEU A 337 2.14 6.92 16.15
C LEU A 337 2.14 7.54 17.55
N GLU A 338 3.30 7.97 18.01
CA GLU A 338 3.42 8.84 19.18
C GLU A 338 4.05 10.17 18.78
N PHE A 339 3.36 11.28 19.05
CA PHE A 339 3.93 12.62 18.96
C PHE A 339 4.40 13.04 20.35
N LYS A 340 5.71 13.20 20.54
CA LYS A 340 6.34 13.48 21.84
C LYS A 340 6.86 14.91 21.91
N ASP A 341 6.35 15.65 22.89
CA ASP A 341 6.76 17.01 23.28
C ASP A 341 6.79 18.03 22.13
N GLY A 342 6.07 17.74 21.05
CA GLY A 342 6.12 18.47 19.80
C GLY A 342 7.51 18.56 19.15
N LYS A 343 8.36 17.55 19.38
CA LYS A 343 9.72 17.46 18.82
C LYS A 343 9.93 16.23 17.95
N GLU A 344 9.31 15.13 18.34
CA GLU A 344 9.58 13.82 17.76
C GLU A 344 8.27 13.10 17.39
N LEU A 345 8.29 12.45 16.23
CA LEU A 345 7.34 11.40 15.86
C LEU A 345 8.00 10.04 16.07
N VAL A 346 7.37 9.17 16.86
CA VAL A 346 7.72 7.75 16.97
C VAL A 346 6.69 6.94 16.20
N VAL A 347 7.14 6.14 15.24
CA VAL A 347 6.29 5.25 14.43
C VAL A 347 6.51 3.82 14.85
N HIS A 348 5.49 3.23 15.47
CA HIS A 348 5.45 1.82 15.82
C HIS A 348 4.77 1.05 14.69
N THR A 349 5.40 -0.03 14.21
CA THR A 349 4.84 -0.84 13.14
C THR A 349 5.00 -2.34 13.38
N ARG A 350 3.98 -3.10 12.92
CA ARG A 350 4.03 -4.55 12.79
C ARG A 350 4.61 -5.04 11.47
N ASN A 351 4.84 -4.13 10.53
CA ASN A 351 5.37 -4.38 9.18
C ASN A 351 4.53 -5.43 8.40
N ILE A 352 3.21 -5.41 8.57
CA ILE A 352 2.30 -6.25 7.78
C ILE A 352 1.71 -5.39 6.65
N PRO A 353 1.83 -5.80 5.37
CA PRO A 353 1.19 -5.10 4.28
C PRO A 353 -0.34 -5.15 4.42
N ASN A 354 -0.99 -4.01 4.22
CA ASN A 354 -2.46 -3.89 4.22
C ASN A 354 -3.07 -4.07 2.81
N HIS A 355 -2.33 -4.71 1.91
CA HIS A 355 -2.73 -5.01 0.55
C HIS A 355 -2.38 -6.46 0.19
N PRO A 356 -2.94 -7.02 -0.90
CA PRO A 356 -2.54 -8.34 -1.38
C PRO A 356 -1.04 -8.43 -1.69
N THR A 357 -0.43 -9.60 -1.47
CA THR A 357 1.00 -9.85 -1.75
C THR A 357 1.15 -11.14 -2.54
N ALA A 358 2.35 -11.44 -3.05
CA ALA A 358 2.66 -12.82 -3.43
C ALA A 358 2.64 -13.76 -2.19
N LYS A 359 2.55 -15.08 -2.43
CA LYS A 359 2.75 -16.09 -1.40
C LYS A 359 4.24 -16.28 -1.16
N PHE A 360 4.67 -16.11 0.09
CA PHE A 360 6.05 -16.24 0.51
C PHE A 360 6.17 -17.32 1.60
N PRO A 361 7.13 -18.26 1.53
CA PRO A 361 8.16 -18.41 0.50
C PRO A 361 7.58 -18.74 -0.88
N ASP A 362 8.12 -18.08 -1.91
CA ASP A 362 7.59 -18.21 -3.26
C ASP A 362 8.12 -19.49 -3.92
N ARG A 363 7.19 -20.38 -4.28
CA ARG A 363 7.49 -21.61 -5.03
C ARG A 363 7.54 -21.39 -6.55
N PHE A 364 7.01 -20.28 -7.07
CA PHE A 364 6.86 -20.01 -8.49
C PHE A 364 7.30 -18.58 -8.87
N GLY A 365 8.54 -18.44 -9.35
CA GLY A 365 8.99 -17.21 -10.04
C GLY A 365 10.18 -16.53 -9.40
N SER A 366 10.00 -15.90 -8.24
CA SER A 366 11.02 -15.07 -7.57
C SER A 366 12.04 -15.88 -6.75
N ARG A 367 11.72 -17.14 -6.41
CA ARG A 367 12.56 -18.01 -5.56
C ARG A 367 12.94 -17.36 -4.22
N ASN A 368 12.13 -16.43 -3.69
CA ASN A 368 12.39 -15.85 -2.38
C ASN A 368 12.06 -16.90 -1.29
N PRO A 369 13.06 -17.39 -0.52
CA PRO A 369 12.86 -18.45 0.46
C PRO A 369 12.29 -17.96 1.80
N ASN A 370 12.11 -16.64 1.96
CA ASN A 370 11.74 -16.02 3.23
C ASN A 370 10.22 -15.87 3.35
N SER A 371 9.75 -15.63 4.57
CA SER A 371 8.33 -15.43 4.87
C SER A 371 8.04 -13.98 5.24
N ILE A 372 6.79 -13.56 5.11
CA ILE A 372 6.32 -12.31 5.75
C ILE A 372 6.05 -12.61 7.22
N GLN A 373 6.67 -11.85 8.12
CA GLN A 373 6.51 -12.01 9.56
C GLN A 373 6.02 -10.71 10.21
N GLU A 374 5.13 -10.85 11.19
CA GLU A 374 4.77 -9.79 12.12
C GLU A 374 5.96 -9.44 13.01
N LEU A 375 6.33 -8.16 13.03
CA LEU A 375 7.45 -7.64 13.82
C LEU A 375 6.94 -6.62 14.86
N ASP A 376 7.84 -6.14 15.72
CA ASP A 376 7.57 -4.94 16.52
C ASP A 376 8.78 -4.00 16.37
N ARG A 377 8.58 -2.94 15.59
CA ARG A 377 9.63 -1.96 15.24
C ARG A 377 9.17 -0.56 15.57
N ALA A 378 10.12 0.27 15.99
CA ALA A 378 9.91 1.69 16.24
C ALA A 378 10.91 2.50 15.41
N TYR A 379 10.43 3.51 14.70
CA TYR A 379 11.24 4.50 13.98
C TYR A 379 11.04 5.88 14.58
N TYR A 380 12.10 6.69 14.58
CA TYR A 380 12.16 7.98 15.25
C TYR A 380 12.43 9.08 14.22
N LEU A 381 11.53 10.05 14.11
CA LEU A 381 11.58 11.08 13.06
C LEU A 381 11.53 12.46 13.69
N PRO A 382 12.32 13.43 13.19
CA PRO A 382 12.11 14.83 13.54
C PRO A 382 10.76 15.28 12.96
N LEU A 383 10.00 16.07 13.72
CA LEU A 383 8.78 16.69 13.17
C LEU A 383 9.08 17.80 12.16
N GLU A 384 10.28 18.37 12.24
CA GLU A 384 10.79 19.43 11.37
C GLU A 384 12.11 18.96 10.73
N PRO A 385 12.04 18.19 9.62
CA PRO A 385 13.25 17.77 8.92
C PRO A 385 13.95 18.97 8.27
N VAL A 386 15.28 18.97 8.34
CA VAL A 386 16.13 20.01 7.76
C VAL A 386 17.14 19.35 6.83
N ARG A 387 17.37 19.95 5.65
CA ARG A 387 18.41 19.46 4.73
C ARG A 387 19.77 19.57 5.41
N ASN A 388 20.53 18.48 5.33
CA ASN A 388 21.92 18.45 5.76
C ASN A 388 22.80 18.89 4.58
N PRO A 389 23.54 20.02 4.68
CA PRO A 389 24.41 20.48 3.59
C PRO A 389 25.59 19.53 3.32
N LYS A 390 25.84 18.56 4.21
CA LYS A 390 26.84 17.49 4.05
C LYS A 390 26.23 16.15 3.64
N ALA A 391 24.93 16.13 3.30
CA ALA A 391 24.28 14.94 2.77
C ALA A 391 24.99 14.48 1.49
N VAL A 392 25.07 13.17 1.31
CA VAL A 392 25.65 12.55 0.12
C VAL A 392 24.62 11.65 -0.54
N THR A 393 24.62 11.63 -1.87
CA THR A 393 23.83 10.68 -2.65
C THR A 393 24.62 9.39 -2.86
N MET A 394 23.94 8.28 -3.09
CA MET A 394 24.54 7.01 -3.47
C MET A 394 25.40 7.21 -4.72
N ASP A 395 26.59 6.63 -4.71
CA ASP A 395 27.29 6.32 -5.95
C ASP A 395 26.61 5.12 -6.65
N LYS A 396 27.16 4.67 -7.79
CA LYS A 396 26.56 3.58 -8.60
C LYS A 396 26.31 2.28 -7.84
N THR A 397 27.06 2.01 -6.78
CA THR A 397 26.99 0.76 -5.98
C THR A 397 26.68 1.04 -4.51
N ASN A 398 26.33 2.28 -4.17
CA ASN A 398 26.22 2.76 -2.78
C ASN A 398 27.46 2.42 -1.93
N SER A 399 28.66 2.43 -2.53
CA SER A 399 29.93 2.13 -1.84
C SER A 399 30.27 3.16 -0.76
N ASN A 400 29.82 4.40 -0.99
CA ASN A 400 29.89 5.51 -0.04
C ASN A 400 28.87 5.41 1.12
N ARG A 401 27.99 4.39 1.13
CA ARG A 401 27.00 4.12 2.18
C ARG A 401 26.07 5.31 2.47
N ALA A 402 25.68 6.05 1.43
CA ALA A 402 24.70 7.13 1.53
C ALA A 402 23.35 6.63 2.08
N LEU A 403 22.98 5.38 1.80
CA LEU A 403 21.85 4.69 2.41
C LEU A 403 22.28 3.35 3.05
N PRO A 404 21.69 2.93 4.17
CA PRO A 404 21.88 1.58 4.69
C PRO A 404 21.25 0.54 3.75
N GLY A 405 21.80 -0.68 3.71
CA GLY A 405 21.18 -1.85 3.05
C GLY A 405 19.95 -2.41 3.75
N GLY A 406 19.29 -1.60 4.58
CA GLY A 406 18.09 -1.96 5.32
C GLY A 406 17.05 -0.86 5.16
N VAL A 407 16.34 -0.58 6.25
CA VAL A 407 15.27 0.42 6.24
C VAL A 407 15.84 1.80 5.96
N ILE A 408 15.25 2.49 4.99
CA ILE A 408 15.50 3.89 4.65
C ILE A 408 14.27 4.78 4.88
N GLY A 409 13.12 4.18 5.14
CA GLY A 409 11.86 4.87 5.42
C GLY A 409 10.73 3.86 5.64
N PHE A 410 9.50 4.34 5.69
CA PHE A 410 8.32 3.50 5.80
C PHE A 410 7.14 4.13 5.05
N ALA A 411 6.30 3.28 4.48
CA ALA A 411 5.02 3.66 3.91
C ALA A 411 3.97 3.93 5.00
N VAL A 412 2.90 4.63 4.66
CA VAL A 412 1.79 4.96 5.58
C VAL A 412 1.08 3.72 6.15
N ASN A 413 1.25 2.55 5.54
CA ASN A 413 0.78 1.26 6.07
C ASN A 413 1.78 0.56 7.01
N GLY A 414 2.92 1.19 7.30
CA GLY A 414 3.96 0.66 8.19
C GLY A 414 5.00 -0.26 7.54
N VAL A 415 4.83 -0.63 6.27
CA VAL A 415 5.82 -1.42 5.54
C VAL A 415 7.07 -0.59 5.26
N SER A 416 8.24 -1.18 5.43
CA SER A 416 9.51 -0.49 5.28
C SER A 416 9.87 -0.19 3.81
N PHE A 417 10.51 0.95 3.55
CA PHE A 417 11.25 1.21 2.32
C PHE A 417 12.70 0.78 2.50
N TYR A 418 13.27 0.12 1.49
CA TYR A 418 14.69 -0.26 1.42
C TYR A 418 15.36 0.50 0.27
N ASN A 419 16.69 0.55 0.31
CA ASN A 419 17.50 1.12 -0.78
C ASN A 419 17.36 0.27 -2.07
N PRO A 420 17.81 0.73 -3.24
CA PRO A 420 17.54 0.02 -4.50
C PRO A 420 18.39 -1.24 -4.70
N PHE A 421 19.23 -1.63 -3.74
CA PHE A 421 20.20 -2.72 -3.89
C PHE A 421 19.80 -3.96 -3.09
N ASP A 422 20.16 -5.14 -3.60
CA ASP A 422 20.05 -6.40 -2.88
C ASP A 422 21.29 -6.65 -2.00
N MET A 423 21.40 -7.85 -1.44
CA MET A 423 22.54 -8.23 -0.61
C MET A 423 23.86 -8.37 -1.37
N ASP A 424 23.81 -8.62 -2.68
CA ASP A 424 24.96 -8.77 -3.55
C ASP A 424 25.40 -7.42 -4.15
N GLY A 425 24.62 -6.36 -3.91
CA GLY A 425 24.87 -5.00 -4.40
C GLY A 425 24.33 -4.75 -5.82
N GLU A 426 23.46 -5.63 -6.30
CA GLU A 426 22.78 -5.53 -7.59
C GLU A 426 21.41 -4.85 -7.42
N ASP A 427 20.80 -4.41 -8.51
CA ASP A 427 19.47 -3.79 -8.50
C ASP A 427 18.39 -4.79 -8.03
N ALA A 428 17.73 -4.50 -6.91
CA ALA A 428 16.74 -5.37 -6.26
C ALA A 428 15.35 -5.36 -6.91
N THR A 429 15.18 -4.76 -8.10
CA THR A 429 13.87 -4.61 -8.74
C THR A 429 13.33 -5.88 -9.43
N ASP A 430 14.13 -6.95 -9.49
CA ASP A 430 13.84 -8.17 -10.25
C ASP A 430 13.13 -9.29 -9.47
N LEU A 431 13.06 -9.23 -8.14
CA LEU A 431 12.51 -10.28 -7.27
C LEU A 431 11.38 -9.77 -6.36
N MET A 432 10.30 -9.29 -6.97
CA MET A 432 9.22 -8.60 -6.26
C MET A 432 7.85 -9.22 -6.57
N ASP A 433 6.86 -8.96 -5.73
CA ASP A 433 5.46 -9.18 -6.10
C ASP A 433 4.91 -8.02 -6.96
N ARG A 434 3.65 -8.14 -7.41
CA ARG A 434 2.95 -7.09 -8.18
C ARG A 434 2.80 -5.76 -7.42
N CYS A 435 2.96 -5.79 -6.11
CA CYS A 435 2.94 -4.63 -5.24
C CYS A 435 4.32 -4.04 -4.97
N CYS A 436 5.34 -4.51 -5.70
CA CYS A 436 6.71 -4.02 -5.65
C CYS A 436 7.38 -4.26 -4.29
N GLY A 437 7.01 -5.35 -3.59
CA GLY A 437 7.66 -5.74 -2.34
C GLY A 437 7.98 -7.23 -2.24
N HIS A 438 8.81 -7.57 -1.26
CA HIS A 438 9.14 -8.95 -0.89
C HIS A 438 9.72 -9.02 0.54
N PRO A 439 9.74 -10.20 1.18
CA PRO A 439 10.43 -10.37 2.46
C PRO A 439 11.95 -10.46 2.31
N SER A 440 12.68 -10.00 3.32
CA SER A 440 14.13 -10.16 3.48
C SER A 440 14.47 -11.37 4.37
N PRO A 441 15.74 -11.77 4.52
CA PRO A 441 16.14 -12.90 5.38
C PRO A 441 15.76 -12.79 6.86
N ASP A 442 15.44 -11.59 7.36
CA ASP A 442 14.86 -11.39 8.69
C ASP A 442 13.32 -11.37 8.69
N ASN A 443 12.71 -11.92 7.62
CA ASN A 443 11.27 -12.03 7.36
C ASN A 443 10.51 -10.70 7.29
N ARG A 444 11.22 -9.58 7.05
CA ARG A 444 10.59 -8.27 6.90
C ARG A 444 10.17 -8.03 5.46
N TYR A 445 8.88 -7.86 5.20
CA TYR A 445 8.35 -7.38 3.92
C TYR A 445 8.72 -5.90 3.72
N HIS A 446 9.19 -5.53 2.54
CA HIS A 446 9.65 -4.17 2.23
C HIS A 446 9.53 -3.86 0.75
N TYR A 447 9.58 -2.57 0.39
CA TYR A 447 9.58 -2.09 -0.99
C TYR A 447 10.93 -1.50 -1.37
N HIS A 448 11.41 -1.81 -2.58
CA HIS A 448 12.59 -1.18 -3.18
C HIS A 448 12.25 -0.10 -4.23
N LYS A 449 11.01 -0.10 -4.73
CA LYS A 449 10.52 0.84 -5.75
C LYS A 449 9.10 1.30 -5.42
N TYR A 450 8.49 2.11 -6.29
CA TYR A 450 7.16 2.68 -6.08
C TYR A 450 6.15 1.59 -5.66
N PRO A 451 5.65 1.61 -4.41
CA PRO A 451 4.71 0.60 -3.94
C PRO A 451 3.28 0.93 -4.41
N VAL A 452 3.01 0.64 -5.68
CA VAL A 452 1.74 0.94 -6.37
C VAL A 452 0.47 0.51 -5.60
N CYS A 453 0.60 -0.50 -4.74
CA CYS A 453 -0.48 -1.07 -3.96
C CYS A 453 -0.77 -0.36 -2.64
N VAL A 454 0.13 0.51 -2.17
CA VAL A 454 -0.05 1.26 -0.93
C VAL A 454 -1.29 2.13 -1.08
N LYS A 455 -2.30 1.83 -0.27
CA LYS A 455 -3.49 2.65 -0.17
C LYS A 455 -3.08 3.97 0.51
N THR A 456 -3.59 5.08 0.00
CA THR A 456 -3.63 6.33 0.74
C THR A 456 -5.08 6.80 0.81
N PRO A 457 -5.43 7.75 1.69
CA PRO A 457 -6.76 8.35 1.68
C PRO A 457 -7.12 9.05 0.37
N PHE A 458 -6.18 9.22 -0.56
CA PHE A 458 -6.42 9.73 -1.90
C PHE A 458 -5.93 8.70 -2.91
N VAL A 459 -6.79 8.31 -3.86
CA VAL A 459 -6.34 7.45 -4.95
C VAL A 459 -5.43 8.29 -5.84
N ASP A 460 -4.22 7.80 -6.10
CA ASP A 460 -3.31 8.49 -7.01
C ASP A 460 -3.68 8.18 -8.46
N GLU A 461 -4.34 9.13 -9.09
CA GLU A 461 -4.84 9.00 -10.44
C GLU A 461 -4.11 9.95 -11.40
N GLY A 462 -2.99 10.54 -10.98
CA GLY A 462 -2.26 11.49 -11.80
C GLY A 462 -3.10 12.69 -12.24
N ASP A 463 -4.16 13.05 -11.51
CA ASP A 463 -4.98 14.25 -11.76
C ASP A 463 -4.42 15.51 -11.08
N GLY A 464 -3.35 15.37 -10.31
CA GLY A 464 -2.66 16.45 -9.61
C GLY A 464 -1.34 15.96 -9.02
N HIS A 465 -0.86 16.66 -8.00
CA HIS A 465 0.28 16.18 -7.22
C HIS A 465 -0.10 14.89 -6.48
N SER A 466 0.77 13.88 -6.55
CA SER A 466 0.55 12.60 -5.88
C SER A 466 0.35 12.77 -4.37
N PRO A 467 -0.40 11.85 -3.74
CA PRO A 467 -0.51 11.80 -2.30
C PRO A 467 0.80 11.39 -1.63
N LEU A 468 0.90 11.76 -0.36
CA LEU A 468 1.93 11.29 0.56
C LEU A 468 1.78 9.77 0.75
N ILE A 469 2.82 9.00 0.43
CA ILE A 469 2.81 7.53 0.55
C ILE A 469 3.64 7.04 1.74
N GLY A 470 4.47 7.90 2.34
CA GLY A 470 5.31 7.54 3.47
C GLY A 470 6.33 8.62 3.85
N PHE A 471 7.28 8.25 4.69
CA PHE A 471 8.35 9.13 5.16
C PHE A 471 9.70 8.41 5.11
N ALA A 472 10.74 9.17 4.79
CA ALA A 472 12.12 8.73 4.91
C ALA A 472 12.59 8.86 6.38
N LEU A 473 13.61 8.09 6.76
CA LEU A 473 14.11 8.11 8.15
C LEU A 473 14.79 9.44 8.54
N ASP A 474 15.10 10.31 7.58
CA ASP A 474 15.57 11.67 7.81
C ASP A 474 14.43 12.69 8.05
N GLY A 475 13.18 12.23 8.04
CA GLY A 475 11.98 12.99 8.40
C GLY A 475 11.21 13.58 7.21
N PHE A 476 11.78 13.58 6.01
CA PHE A 476 11.10 14.15 4.84
C PHE A 476 10.02 13.21 4.29
N ALA A 477 8.95 13.83 3.79
CA ALA A 477 7.84 13.16 3.13
C ALA A 477 8.26 12.50 1.81
N VAL A 478 7.65 11.35 1.50
CA VAL A 478 7.81 10.61 0.24
C VAL A 478 6.45 10.55 -0.46
N TYR A 479 6.39 11.07 -1.68
CA TYR A 479 5.17 11.15 -2.50
C TYR A 479 5.17 10.13 -3.64
N GLY A 480 3.98 9.85 -4.18
CA GLY A 480 3.78 9.13 -5.44
C GLY A 480 4.41 9.84 -6.65
N PRO A 481 4.28 9.32 -7.88
CA PRO A 481 5.11 9.74 -9.00
C PRO A 481 4.73 11.06 -9.67
N TYR A 482 3.54 11.62 -9.44
CA TYR A 482 3.04 12.81 -10.14
C TYR A 482 3.25 14.10 -9.35
N VAL A 483 3.51 15.17 -10.08
CA VAL A 483 3.68 16.54 -9.54
C VAL A 483 2.58 17.47 -10.03
N ALA A 484 1.90 17.09 -11.12
CA ALA A 484 0.74 17.75 -11.69
C ALA A 484 -0.03 16.74 -12.55
N LYS A 485 -1.19 17.17 -13.07
CA LYS A 485 -2.04 16.33 -13.92
C LYS A 485 -1.25 15.75 -15.11
N GLY A 486 -1.08 14.43 -15.13
CA GLY A 486 -0.37 13.69 -16.18
C GLY A 486 1.13 13.94 -16.25
N VAL A 487 1.73 14.64 -15.27
CA VAL A 487 3.17 14.96 -15.25
C VAL A 487 3.82 14.22 -14.10
N MET A 488 4.67 13.24 -14.41
CA MET A 488 5.50 12.59 -13.41
C MET A 488 6.69 13.45 -13.02
N ALA A 489 7.09 13.39 -11.75
CA ALA A 489 8.27 14.06 -11.20
C ALA A 489 9.54 13.70 -11.97
N LYS A 490 9.61 12.48 -12.52
CA LYS A 490 10.74 12.05 -13.35
C LYS A 490 10.84 12.79 -14.69
N ASP A 491 9.72 13.24 -15.22
CA ASP A 491 9.61 13.81 -16.57
C ASP A 491 9.44 15.35 -16.52
N ASP A 492 9.31 15.93 -15.32
CA ASP A 492 9.22 17.38 -15.12
C ASP A 492 10.58 18.06 -15.34
N THR A 493 10.66 18.86 -16.40
CA THR A 493 11.85 19.64 -16.75
C THR A 493 11.84 21.05 -16.16
N ALA A 494 10.68 21.55 -15.72
CA ALA A 494 10.54 22.89 -15.17
C ALA A 494 10.99 22.96 -13.70
N ASN A 495 10.76 21.89 -12.94
CA ASN A 495 11.27 21.73 -11.58
C ASN A 495 11.78 20.29 -11.39
N PRO A 496 12.95 19.96 -11.94
CA PRO A 496 13.45 18.59 -11.97
C PRO A 496 13.81 18.08 -10.56
N LEU A 497 13.74 16.76 -10.40
CA LEU A 497 14.26 16.10 -9.21
C LEU A 497 15.79 16.26 -9.13
N ASP A 498 16.31 16.50 -7.93
CA ASP A 498 17.73 16.46 -7.63
C ASP A 498 18.25 15.01 -7.51
N ALA A 499 19.56 14.86 -7.29
CA ALA A 499 20.19 13.54 -7.19
C ALA A 499 19.75 12.72 -5.95
N PHE A 500 19.07 13.32 -4.97
CA PHE A 500 18.44 12.62 -3.86
C PHE A 500 17.05 12.07 -4.22
N ASN A 501 16.56 12.35 -5.43
CA ASN A 501 15.16 12.16 -5.84
C ASN A 501 14.20 13.15 -5.13
N MET A 502 14.68 14.35 -4.80
CA MET A 502 13.90 15.40 -4.15
C MET A 502 13.60 16.57 -5.06
N ARG A 503 12.53 17.29 -4.73
CA ARG A 503 12.25 18.64 -5.21
C ARG A 503 11.73 19.50 -4.06
N THR A 504 11.52 20.77 -4.32
CA THR A 504 10.84 21.67 -3.37
C THR A 504 9.78 22.51 -4.07
N ASP A 505 8.73 22.83 -3.31
CA ASP A 505 7.71 23.81 -3.68
C ASP A 505 7.24 24.58 -2.43
N ALA A 506 6.40 25.61 -2.61
CA ALA A 506 5.94 26.47 -1.52
C ALA A 506 4.98 25.75 -0.55
N ASP A 507 4.21 24.78 -1.04
CA ASP A 507 3.17 24.08 -0.29
C ASP A 507 3.76 22.99 0.61
N ARG A 508 4.79 22.28 0.13
CA ARG A 508 5.35 21.05 0.70
C ARG A 508 6.77 21.23 1.22
N GLY A 509 7.47 22.28 0.81
CA GLY A 509 8.91 22.41 1.05
C GLY A 509 9.68 21.29 0.36
N TRP A 510 10.83 20.90 0.89
CA TRP A 510 11.61 19.77 0.38
C TRP A 510 10.88 18.44 0.62
N HIS A 511 10.73 17.63 -0.42
CA HIS A 511 10.12 16.31 -0.35
C HIS A 511 10.68 15.36 -1.43
N TYR A 512 10.59 14.05 -1.19
CA TYR A 512 10.96 13.02 -2.15
C TYR A 512 9.78 12.65 -3.05
N HIS A 513 10.07 12.23 -4.28
CA HIS A 513 9.12 11.53 -5.14
C HIS A 513 9.65 10.16 -5.52
N VAL A 514 8.77 9.17 -5.56
CA VAL A 514 9.07 7.90 -6.22
C VAL A 514 9.12 8.07 -7.74
N THR A 515 9.97 7.28 -8.40
CA THR A 515 10.21 7.37 -9.84
C THR A 515 10.09 5.99 -10.51
N PRO A 516 8.87 5.58 -10.90
CA PRO A 516 8.60 4.34 -11.61
C PRO A 516 9.53 4.14 -12.80
N GLY A 517 10.18 2.97 -12.88
CA GLY A 517 11.12 2.63 -13.95
C GLY A 517 12.44 3.41 -13.97
N ARG A 518 12.68 4.36 -13.05
CA ARG A 518 13.89 5.19 -13.04
C ARG A 518 14.61 5.18 -11.69
N TYR A 519 15.86 4.72 -11.68
CA TYR A 519 16.76 4.83 -10.53
C TYR A 519 16.83 6.28 -10.03
N PRO A 520 16.82 6.54 -8.70
CA PRO A 520 16.96 5.60 -7.59
C PRO A 520 15.62 5.04 -7.04
N TYR A 521 14.54 5.17 -7.80
CA TYR A 521 13.18 4.68 -7.53
C TYR A 521 12.44 5.29 -6.35
N ILE A 522 13.08 5.45 -5.18
CA ILE A 522 12.51 6.08 -3.99
C ILE A 522 13.42 7.21 -3.50
N LEU A 523 14.64 6.87 -3.03
CA LEU A 523 15.60 7.84 -2.49
C LEU A 523 16.99 7.63 -3.08
N GLY A 524 17.65 8.72 -3.46
CA GLY A 524 19.05 8.71 -3.86
C GLY A 524 20.04 8.80 -2.69
N GLY A 525 19.57 9.09 -1.48
CA GLY A 525 20.36 9.34 -0.27
C GLY A 525 19.49 9.95 0.80
N PHE A 526 19.96 10.03 2.04
CA PHE A 526 19.32 10.89 3.04
C PHE A 526 19.74 12.34 2.81
N ALA A 527 18.81 13.19 2.41
CA ALA A 527 19.01 14.63 2.28
C ALA A 527 19.00 15.35 3.62
N GLY A 528 18.37 14.77 4.65
CA GLY A 528 18.41 15.25 6.04
C GLY A 528 19.38 14.43 6.91
N THR A 529 19.15 14.45 8.23
CA THR A 529 19.91 13.64 9.19
C THR A 529 18.97 12.65 9.87
N PRO A 530 19.08 11.34 9.58
CA PRO A 530 18.30 10.33 10.27
C PRO A 530 18.64 10.28 11.76
N ASP A 531 17.65 9.97 12.59
CA ASP A 531 17.89 9.73 14.01
C ASP A 531 18.83 8.51 14.19
N ALA A 532 19.86 8.67 15.02
CA ALA A 532 20.85 7.63 15.26
C ALA A 532 20.24 6.33 15.81
N ARG A 533 19.08 6.38 16.50
CA ARG A 533 18.35 5.20 16.98
C ARG A 533 17.88 4.32 15.82
N ASN A 534 17.56 4.90 14.66
CA ASN A 534 17.12 4.16 13.47
C ASN A 534 18.27 3.41 12.80
N LEU A 535 19.50 3.92 12.91
CA LEU A 535 20.68 3.39 12.24
C LEU A 535 21.42 2.32 13.06
N ARG A 536 20.97 2.04 14.28
CA ARG A 536 21.57 1.02 15.15
C ARG A 536 21.38 -0.37 14.54
N ARG A 537 22.50 -1.01 14.17
CA ARG A 537 22.53 -2.45 13.88
C ARG A 537 22.47 -3.22 15.20
N GLY A 538 21.30 -3.78 15.51
CA GLY A 538 21.06 -4.55 16.72
C GLY A 538 20.01 -3.92 17.63
N PRO A 539 19.48 -4.68 18.60
CA PRO A 539 18.39 -4.22 19.46
C PRO A 539 18.80 -2.99 20.28
N PRO A 540 17.84 -2.11 20.64
CA PRO A 540 18.08 -1.08 21.65
C PRO A 540 18.61 -1.74 22.91
N ARG A 541 19.66 -1.16 23.52
CA ARG A 541 20.11 -1.58 24.85
C ARG A 541 19.05 -1.29 25.88
#